data_AF-A0A7W0DH05-F1
#
_entry.id   AF-A0A7W0DH05-F1
#
_cell.length_a   1.000
_cell.length_b   1.000
_cell.length_c   1.000
_cell.angle_alpha   90.00
_cell.angle_beta   90.00
_cell.angle_gamma   90.00
#
_symmetry.space_group_name_H-M   'P 1'
#
loop_
_entity.id
_entity.type
_entity.pdbx_description
1 polymer ?
#
loop_
_entity_poly.entity_id
_entity_poly.type
_entity_poly.pdbx_seq_one_letter_code
_entity_poly.pdbx_strand_id
1 'polypeptide(L)'
;MSMSTLIQKRLRQRIAVVLASLFVATGLTLPTTVHAVTSAPVVVAADAVELRWEQIPDATAYLVVDDYENRVLWRGEQTTTRIPATAPSALSLLVVALTETGETVVAKVMATLPDPASARTPMTAMTTAEGTWFSWGALSGVTSYTVEGDGIPAMSVASTAVNLPAKLGETAEYNMYAKPPVVGEITDATVTDVHYGVRVTPASTDVSSASQQTREGDVLPAGIPTILASRFNYETYIPWQWIDAPEDGYYLNCESGDNGEDWWYNGNNRGKYDYGVGNYKSLTSAYYAWTRAKTYPSKGITTTKRYKKVGTSYIYDSSRTASTEDIVITPLDNTGRTAYTSVEHEAGHPYCTPFARISYEQTQVAYSSGGYGMSGTHDRMPNHQQYRTIYYSDGTQSNYLMFDHPLTDPKCLNEIYSSWKCGGKWEYQVQG
;
A
#
# COMPACT_ATOMS: atom_id res chain seq x y z
N MET A 1 -9.65 20.42 65.81
CA MET A 1 -10.99 19.81 65.97
C MET A 1 -12.02 20.74 65.38
N SER A 2 -13.06 20.18 64.75
CA SER A 2 -14.24 20.82 64.16
C SER A 2 -14.22 21.07 62.65
N MET A 3 -15.34 20.66 62.07
CA MET A 3 -15.68 20.42 60.68
C MET A 3 -17.10 20.98 60.49
N SER A 4 -17.34 21.61 59.33
CA SER A 4 -18.65 21.77 58.64
C SER A 4 -19.79 22.57 59.26
N THR A 5 -20.25 23.62 58.54
CA THR A 5 -21.63 23.82 57.99
C THR A 5 -21.73 25.24 57.38
N LEU A 6 -22.00 25.45 56.08
CA LEU A 6 -23.26 25.40 55.31
C LEU A 6 -24.21 26.62 55.53
N ILE A 7 -24.72 27.17 54.41
CA ILE A 7 -26.06 27.79 54.20
C ILE A 7 -26.14 29.31 53.84
N GLN A 8 -26.49 29.52 52.56
CA GLN A 8 -27.47 30.45 51.94
C GLN A 8 -27.51 31.94 52.33
N LYS A 9 -27.35 32.81 51.31
CA LYS A 9 -28.00 34.13 51.27
C LYS A 9 -28.52 34.47 49.88
N ARG A 10 -29.80 34.83 49.86
CA ARG A 10 -30.63 35.32 48.74
C ARG A 10 -30.30 36.77 48.37
N LEU A 11 -30.47 37.13 47.09
CA LEU A 11 -30.94 38.46 46.64
C LEU A 11 -31.51 38.28 45.21
N ARG A 12 -32.83 38.19 44.97
CA ARG A 12 -33.82 39.29 44.78
C ARG A 12 -33.28 40.47 43.94
N GLN A 13 -33.95 41.07 42.96
CA GLN A 13 -35.21 40.89 42.23
C GLN A 13 -35.33 42.16 41.34
N ARG A 14 -35.93 42.05 40.14
CA ARG A 14 -36.81 43.04 39.44
C ARG A 14 -36.35 43.71 38.12
N ILE A 15 -37.35 43.80 37.23
CA ILE A 15 -37.58 44.69 36.05
C ILE A 15 -36.88 44.18 34.76
N ALA A 16 -37.52 43.98 33.59
CA ALA A 16 -38.82 44.39 33.07
C ALA A 16 -39.19 43.61 31.79
N VAL A 17 -40.51 43.59 31.52
CA VAL A 17 -41.16 43.80 30.22
C VAL A 17 -41.07 42.72 29.13
N VAL A 18 -42.26 42.19 28.87
CA VAL A 18 -42.73 41.43 27.72
C VAL A 18 -42.45 42.16 26.40
N LEU A 19 -41.73 41.50 25.50
CA LEU A 19 -41.79 41.75 24.06
C LEU A 19 -41.77 40.39 23.34
N ALA A 20 -42.97 39.93 23.02
CA ALA A 20 -43.19 38.79 22.14
C ALA A 20 -42.63 39.13 20.75
N SER A 21 -41.48 38.55 20.42
CA SER A 21 -40.91 38.61 19.08
C SER A 21 -41.21 37.29 18.37
N LEU A 22 -42.06 37.40 17.37
CA LEU A 22 -42.41 36.43 16.35
C LEU A 22 -41.11 35.91 15.69
N PHE A 23 -40.61 34.74 16.05
CA PHE A 23 -39.63 34.02 15.23
C PHE A 23 -40.40 33.30 14.13
N VAL A 24 -40.53 33.96 12.97
CA VAL A 24 -40.80 33.27 11.72
C VAL A 24 -39.54 32.49 11.40
N ALA A 25 -39.57 31.19 11.69
CA ALA A 25 -38.57 30.25 11.22
C ALA A 25 -38.73 30.11 9.69
N THR A 26 -38.03 30.95 8.93
CA THR A 26 -37.75 30.66 7.53
C THR A 26 -36.77 29.50 7.49
N GLY A 27 -37.30 28.28 7.50
CA GLY A 27 -36.59 27.07 7.12
C GLY A 27 -36.20 27.14 5.65
N LEU A 28 -35.16 27.90 5.34
CA LEU A 28 -34.40 27.76 4.10
C LEU A 28 -33.46 26.56 4.30
N THR A 29 -33.99 25.36 4.17
CA THR A 29 -33.15 24.22 3.78
C THR A 29 -32.81 24.45 2.31
N LEU A 30 -31.59 24.89 2.03
CA LEU A 30 -31.07 24.81 0.66
C LEU A 30 -31.18 23.35 0.22
N PRO A 31 -31.82 23.05 -0.91
CA PRO A 31 -31.80 21.70 -1.45
C PRO A 31 -30.36 21.40 -1.85
N THR A 32 -29.65 20.59 -1.06
CA THR A 32 -28.46 19.89 -1.51
C THR A 32 -28.95 18.76 -2.43
N THR A 33 -29.33 19.11 -3.65
CA THR A 33 -29.53 18.11 -4.71
C THR A 33 -28.15 17.54 -5.01
N VAL A 34 -27.88 16.38 -4.43
CA VAL A 34 -26.74 15.54 -4.78
C VAL A 34 -27.07 14.94 -6.15
N HIS A 35 -26.31 15.32 -7.16
CA HIS A 35 -26.48 14.84 -8.53
C HIS A 35 -25.73 13.52 -8.72
N ALA A 36 -26.47 12.50 -9.17
CA ALA A 36 -26.00 11.13 -9.35
C ALA A 36 -25.01 10.99 -10.52
N VAL A 37 -23.75 10.64 -10.23
CA VAL A 37 -22.69 10.42 -11.23
C VAL A 37 -22.86 9.05 -11.88
N THR A 38 -23.28 9.00 -13.15
CA THR A 38 -23.73 7.74 -13.80
C THR A 38 -22.86 7.21 -14.94
N SER A 39 -21.72 7.84 -15.30
CA SER A 39 -20.83 7.34 -16.37
C SER A 39 -19.40 7.09 -15.89
N ALA A 40 -18.75 6.07 -16.44
CA ALA A 40 -17.36 5.71 -16.14
C ALA A 40 -16.43 6.90 -16.47
N PRO A 41 -15.82 7.55 -15.46
CA PRO A 41 -15.37 8.93 -15.62
C PRO A 41 -13.91 9.09 -16.03
N VAL A 42 -13.11 8.02 -16.04
CA VAL A 42 -11.67 8.08 -16.36
C VAL A 42 -11.30 7.02 -17.39
N VAL A 43 -10.59 7.46 -18.43
CA VAL A 43 -10.00 6.60 -19.45
C VAL A 43 -8.49 6.85 -19.47
N VAL A 44 -7.69 5.79 -19.34
CA VAL A 44 -6.23 5.90 -19.43
C VAL A 44 -5.78 5.48 -20.81
N ALA A 45 -5.08 6.38 -21.49
CA ALA A 45 -4.36 6.13 -22.73
C ALA A 45 -2.86 5.96 -22.43
N ALA A 46 -2.08 5.52 -23.42
CA ALA A 46 -0.64 5.30 -23.26
C ALA A 46 0.15 6.59 -22.91
N ASP A 47 -0.37 7.75 -23.31
CA ASP A 47 0.30 9.05 -23.22
C ASP A 47 -0.53 10.13 -22.51
N ALA A 48 -1.69 9.76 -21.94
CA ALA A 48 -2.55 10.70 -21.21
C ALA A 48 -3.57 10.00 -20.31
N VAL A 49 -4.12 10.77 -19.37
CA VAL A 49 -5.33 10.43 -18.63
C VAL A 49 -6.45 11.35 -19.09
N GLU A 50 -7.50 10.75 -19.65
CA GLU A 50 -8.73 11.44 -20.00
C GLU A 50 -9.70 11.42 -18.82
N LEU A 51 -10.09 12.61 -18.41
CA LEU A 51 -10.98 12.85 -17.27
C LEU A 51 -12.31 13.36 -17.79
N ARG A 52 -13.39 12.84 -17.23
CA ARG A 52 -14.76 13.28 -17.44
C ARG A 52 -15.47 13.37 -16.10
N TRP A 53 -16.20 14.45 -15.86
CA TRP A 53 -17.03 14.61 -14.67
C TRP A 53 -18.39 15.18 -15.05
N GLU A 54 -19.31 15.24 -14.09
CA GLU A 54 -20.61 15.87 -14.29
C GLU A 54 -20.54 17.37 -14.08
N GLN A 55 -21.43 18.09 -14.76
CA GLN A 55 -21.52 19.53 -14.59
C GLN A 55 -22.05 19.85 -13.19
N ILE A 56 -21.28 20.64 -12.44
CA ILE A 56 -21.70 21.21 -11.17
C ILE A 56 -22.55 22.46 -11.45
N PRO A 57 -23.75 22.58 -10.84
CA PRO A 57 -24.55 23.79 -10.92
C PRO A 57 -23.75 25.03 -10.53
N ASP A 58 -23.93 26.12 -11.28
CA ASP A 58 -23.29 27.42 -11.05
C ASP A 58 -21.75 27.42 -11.13
N ALA A 59 -21.14 26.33 -11.60
CA ALA A 59 -19.72 26.30 -11.91
C ALA A 59 -19.43 27.14 -13.16
N THR A 60 -18.59 28.15 -12.99
CA THR A 60 -18.11 29.03 -14.05
C THR A 60 -16.88 28.47 -14.75
N ALA A 61 -16.12 27.61 -14.06
CA ALA A 61 -14.96 26.90 -14.59
C ALA A 61 -14.61 25.71 -13.69
N TYR A 62 -13.65 24.91 -14.13
CA TYR A 62 -13.05 23.81 -13.41
C TYR A 62 -11.53 23.91 -13.44
N LEU A 63 -10.89 23.37 -12.41
CA LEU A 63 -9.46 23.14 -12.32
C LEU A 63 -9.19 21.64 -12.25
N VAL A 64 -8.12 21.19 -12.92
CA VAL A 64 -7.48 19.92 -12.60
C VAL A 64 -6.13 20.23 -11.99
N VAL A 65 -5.93 19.72 -10.77
CA VAL A 65 -4.74 20.00 -9.95
C VAL A 65 -3.97 18.71 -9.77
N ASP A 66 -2.65 18.76 -9.95
CA ASP A 66 -1.74 17.72 -9.48
C ASP A 66 -1.69 17.78 -7.95
N ASP A 67 -2.26 16.78 -7.28
CA ASP A 67 -2.36 16.72 -5.83
C ASP A 67 -0.97 16.62 -5.16
N TYR A 68 0.03 16.10 -5.86
CA TYR A 68 1.39 16.00 -5.34
C TYR A 68 2.12 17.34 -5.41
N GLU A 69 2.07 18.01 -6.56
CA GLU A 69 2.75 19.31 -6.75
C GLU A 69 1.91 20.50 -6.28
N ASN A 70 0.65 20.28 -5.90
CA ASN A 70 -0.37 21.31 -5.70
C ASN A 70 -0.44 22.29 -6.88
N ARG A 71 -0.22 21.80 -8.11
CA ARG A 71 -0.10 22.63 -9.30
C ARG A 71 -1.32 22.47 -10.19
N VAL A 72 -1.89 23.57 -10.67
CA VAL A 72 -2.95 23.53 -11.68
C VAL A 72 -2.39 23.03 -13.01
N LEU A 73 -2.84 21.86 -13.44
CA LEU A 73 -2.50 21.27 -14.73
C LEU A 73 -3.43 21.72 -15.85
N TRP A 74 -4.65 22.13 -15.50
CA TRP A 74 -5.64 22.55 -16.50
C TRP A 74 -6.71 23.44 -15.86
N ARG A 75 -7.23 24.39 -16.66
CA ARG A 75 -8.42 25.20 -16.34
C ARG A 75 -9.33 25.31 -17.56
N GLY A 76 -10.63 25.18 -17.36
CA GLY A 76 -11.61 25.44 -18.42
C GLY A 76 -13.05 25.25 -17.98
N GLU A 77 -13.98 25.53 -18.90
CA GLU A 77 -15.43 25.46 -18.62
C GLU A 77 -16.02 24.08 -18.95
N GLN A 78 -15.26 23.26 -19.67
CA GLN A 78 -15.69 21.93 -20.10
C GLN A 78 -15.62 20.92 -18.95
N THR A 79 -16.48 19.90 -18.98
CA THR A 79 -16.50 18.80 -18.00
C THR A 79 -15.67 17.58 -18.44
N THR A 80 -14.77 17.80 -19.40
CA THR A 80 -13.86 16.80 -19.92
C THR A 80 -12.51 17.46 -20.19
N THR A 81 -11.43 16.76 -19.89
CA THR A 81 -10.08 17.20 -20.26
C THR A 81 -9.15 16.01 -20.43
N ARG A 82 -8.01 16.27 -21.05
CA ARG A 82 -6.94 15.29 -21.28
C ARG A 82 -5.67 15.81 -20.61
N ILE A 83 -5.18 15.08 -19.62
CA ILE A 83 -3.96 15.40 -18.90
C ILE A 83 -2.82 14.58 -19.51
N PRO A 84 -1.83 15.21 -20.18
CA PRO A 84 -0.68 14.50 -20.72
C PRO A 84 0.10 13.78 -19.62
N ALA A 85 0.47 12.52 -19.85
CA ALA A 85 1.28 11.73 -18.93
C ALA A 85 2.03 10.65 -19.68
N THR A 86 3.32 10.47 -19.37
CA THR A 86 4.14 9.46 -20.05
C THR A 86 4.24 8.22 -19.17
N ALA A 87 3.95 7.05 -19.73
CA ALA A 87 4.23 5.78 -19.07
C ALA A 87 5.75 5.54 -18.99
N PRO A 88 6.28 4.96 -17.90
CA PRO A 88 5.55 4.60 -16.69
C PRO A 88 5.34 5.81 -15.77
N SER A 89 4.11 6.02 -15.30
CA SER A 89 3.80 7.07 -14.31
C SER A 89 2.55 6.73 -13.51
N ALA A 90 2.30 7.53 -12.47
CA ALA A 90 1.00 7.58 -11.84
C ALA A 90 0.66 9.04 -11.54
N LEU A 91 -0.62 9.37 -11.66
CA LEU A 91 -1.16 10.69 -11.36
C LEU A 91 -2.06 10.60 -10.14
N SER A 92 -1.94 11.61 -9.28
CA SER A 92 -2.92 11.90 -8.24
C SER A 92 -3.46 13.29 -8.55
N LEU A 93 -4.75 13.37 -8.87
CA LEU A 93 -5.38 14.57 -9.40
C LEU A 93 -6.59 14.95 -8.55
N LEU A 94 -6.83 16.25 -8.43
CA LEU A 94 -8.08 16.80 -7.91
C LEU A 94 -8.80 17.51 -9.04
N VAL A 95 -10.11 17.29 -9.14
CA VAL A 95 -11.00 18.07 -9.97
C VAL A 95 -11.75 19.04 -9.05
N VAL A 96 -11.65 20.34 -9.31
CA VAL A 96 -12.24 21.39 -8.49
C VAL A 96 -13.16 22.24 -9.35
N ALA A 97 -14.41 22.43 -8.94
CA ALA A 97 -15.34 23.36 -9.55
C ALA A 97 -15.14 24.76 -8.94
N LEU A 98 -15.15 25.79 -9.79
CA LEU A 98 -15.11 27.19 -9.41
C LEU A 98 -16.51 27.79 -9.60
N THR A 99 -17.22 28.08 -8.51
CA THR A 99 -18.53 28.71 -8.55
C THR A 99 -18.45 30.19 -8.12
N GLU A 100 -19.57 30.91 -8.18
CA GLU A 100 -19.65 32.26 -7.61
C GLU A 100 -19.52 32.26 -6.07
N THR A 101 -19.89 31.16 -5.42
CA THR A 101 -19.91 31.03 -3.95
C THR A 101 -18.62 30.45 -3.37
N GLY A 102 -17.73 29.90 -4.22
CA GLY A 102 -16.41 29.42 -3.82
C GLY A 102 -15.93 28.24 -4.65
N GLU A 103 -14.96 27.50 -4.09
CA GLU A 103 -14.48 26.26 -4.70
C GLU A 103 -15.18 25.03 -4.13
N THR A 104 -15.29 23.98 -4.94
CA THR A 104 -15.80 22.68 -4.47
C THR A 104 -15.01 21.56 -5.13
N VAL A 105 -14.47 20.63 -4.32
CA VAL A 105 -13.85 19.41 -4.84
C VAL A 105 -14.94 18.54 -5.45
N VAL A 106 -14.81 18.27 -6.74
CA VAL A 106 -15.73 17.42 -7.51
C VAL A 106 -15.30 15.97 -7.41
N ALA A 107 -13.99 15.73 -7.56
CA ALA A 107 -13.44 14.39 -7.52
C ALA A 107 -11.96 14.37 -7.12
N LYS A 108 -11.53 13.23 -6.57
CA LYS A 108 -10.13 12.83 -6.52
C LYS A 108 -9.92 11.66 -7.46
N VAL A 109 -8.89 11.75 -8.31
CA VAL A 109 -8.55 10.74 -9.30
C VAL A 109 -7.15 10.22 -9.05
N MET A 110 -7.04 8.91 -8.93
CA MET A 110 -5.79 8.16 -8.98
C MET A 110 -5.74 7.43 -10.32
N ALA A 111 -4.65 7.56 -11.06
CA ALA A 111 -4.46 6.84 -12.31
C ALA A 111 -3.05 6.29 -12.41
N THR A 112 -2.90 5.05 -12.86
CA THR A 112 -1.61 4.42 -13.14
C THR A 112 -1.45 4.21 -14.64
N LEU A 113 -0.25 4.52 -15.14
CA LEU A 113 0.18 4.29 -16.51
C LEU A 113 1.39 3.36 -16.42
N PRO A 114 1.21 2.04 -16.42
CA PRO A 114 2.33 1.11 -16.31
C PRO A 114 3.23 1.17 -17.56
N ASP A 115 4.47 0.69 -17.42
CA ASP A 115 5.39 0.51 -18.54
C ASP A 115 4.73 -0.38 -19.62
N PRO A 116 4.62 0.07 -20.89
CA PRO A 116 4.05 -0.73 -21.97
C PRO A 116 4.71 -2.12 -22.14
N ALA A 117 5.98 -2.27 -21.78
CA ALA A 117 6.70 -3.54 -21.86
C ALA A 117 6.37 -4.52 -20.73
N SER A 118 5.69 -4.07 -19.66
CA SER A 118 5.52 -4.85 -18.42
C SER A 118 4.36 -5.86 -18.43
N ALA A 119 3.60 -5.96 -19.53
CA ALA A 119 2.35 -6.72 -19.65
C ALA A 119 1.25 -6.32 -18.63
N ARG A 120 1.40 -5.17 -17.97
CA ARG A 120 0.47 -4.64 -16.96
C ARG A 120 -0.60 -3.78 -17.60
N THR A 121 -1.75 -3.66 -16.93
CA THR A 121 -2.85 -2.81 -17.38
C THR A 121 -2.99 -1.56 -16.50
N PRO A 122 -3.41 -0.42 -17.07
CA PRO A 122 -3.75 0.76 -16.28
C PRO A 122 -4.83 0.50 -15.24
N MET A 123 -4.79 1.27 -14.16
CA MET A 123 -5.84 1.33 -13.16
C MET A 123 -6.25 2.76 -12.87
N THR A 124 -7.51 2.93 -12.51
CA THR A 124 -8.02 4.21 -12.03
C THR A 124 -8.93 4.04 -10.83
N ALA A 125 -8.86 5.01 -9.92
CA ALA A 125 -9.86 5.22 -8.89
C ALA A 125 -10.32 6.66 -8.96
N MET A 126 -11.62 6.90 -9.14
CA MET A 126 -12.21 8.22 -9.07
C MET A 126 -13.23 8.28 -7.95
N THR A 127 -12.92 9.04 -6.91
CA THR A 127 -13.79 9.25 -5.74
C THR A 127 -14.52 10.56 -5.87
N THR A 128 -15.84 10.51 -5.76
CA THR A 128 -16.75 11.65 -5.74
C THR A 128 -17.48 11.70 -4.39
N ALA A 129 -18.37 12.67 -4.22
CA ALA A 129 -19.21 12.76 -3.02
C ALA A 129 -20.18 11.56 -2.86
N GLU A 130 -20.35 10.74 -3.90
CA GLU A 130 -21.34 9.65 -3.92
C GLU A 130 -20.73 8.26 -3.76
N GLY A 131 -19.46 8.10 -4.12
CA GLY A 131 -18.76 6.83 -4.07
C GLY A 131 -17.42 6.89 -4.79
N THR A 132 -16.79 5.73 -4.93
CA THR A 132 -15.55 5.55 -5.65
C THR A 132 -15.76 4.62 -6.83
N TRP A 133 -15.54 5.13 -8.04
CA TRP A 133 -15.47 4.32 -9.23
C TRP A 133 -14.05 3.77 -9.39
N PHE A 134 -13.91 2.46 -9.29
CA PHE A 134 -12.65 1.76 -9.44
C PHE A 134 -12.65 0.98 -10.76
N SER A 135 -11.61 1.13 -11.58
CA SER A 135 -11.51 0.44 -12.87
C SER A 135 -10.08 0.02 -13.19
N TRP A 136 -9.97 -1.00 -14.02
CA TRP A 136 -8.69 -1.56 -14.48
C TRP A 136 -8.81 -2.02 -15.94
N GLY A 137 -7.68 -2.20 -16.62
CA GLY A 137 -7.68 -2.85 -17.93
C GLY A 137 -7.82 -4.37 -17.78
N ALA A 138 -8.52 -5.01 -18.72
CA ALA A 138 -8.72 -6.45 -18.72
C ALA A 138 -7.38 -7.21 -18.77
N LEU A 139 -7.22 -8.18 -17.87
CA LEU A 139 -6.08 -9.08 -17.88
C LEU A 139 -6.36 -10.27 -18.79
N SER A 140 -5.36 -10.65 -19.59
CA SER A 140 -5.50 -11.75 -20.55
C SER A 140 -5.90 -13.05 -19.83
N GLY A 141 -6.95 -13.70 -20.34
CA GLY A 141 -7.51 -14.93 -19.79
C GLY A 141 -8.37 -14.76 -18.53
N VAL A 142 -8.25 -13.68 -17.77
CA VAL A 142 -9.01 -13.51 -16.52
C VAL A 142 -10.50 -13.33 -16.80
N THR A 143 -11.34 -14.18 -16.21
CA THR A 143 -12.80 -14.14 -16.36
C THR A 143 -13.53 -13.51 -15.17
N SER A 144 -12.86 -13.43 -14.01
CA SER A 144 -13.40 -12.78 -12.82
C SER A 144 -12.30 -12.16 -11.96
N TYR A 145 -12.69 -11.13 -11.23
CA TYR A 145 -11.86 -10.36 -10.32
C TYR A 145 -12.51 -10.41 -8.94
N THR A 146 -11.71 -10.45 -7.87
CA THR A 146 -12.18 -10.27 -6.50
C THR A 146 -11.80 -8.87 -6.06
N VAL A 147 -12.75 -8.04 -5.67
CA VAL A 147 -12.49 -6.70 -5.13
C VAL A 147 -12.85 -6.70 -3.65
N GLU A 148 -11.97 -6.21 -2.81
CA GLU A 148 -12.24 -5.90 -1.41
C GLU A 148 -11.90 -4.43 -1.14
N GLY A 149 -12.43 -3.89 -0.05
CA GLY A 149 -12.04 -2.57 0.41
C GLY A 149 -12.28 -2.43 1.91
N ASP A 150 -11.79 -1.35 2.49
CA ASP A 150 -11.97 -1.08 3.91
C ASP A 150 -13.45 -1.16 4.32
N GLY A 151 -13.79 -2.14 5.16
CA GLY A 151 -15.15 -2.37 5.63
C GLY A 151 -16.12 -2.94 4.58
N ILE A 152 -15.65 -3.27 3.38
CA ILE A 152 -16.44 -3.86 2.28
C ILE A 152 -16.05 -5.34 2.12
N PRO A 153 -17.01 -6.28 2.23
CA PRO A 153 -16.74 -7.69 1.97
C PRO A 153 -16.20 -7.91 0.56
N ALA A 154 -15.25 -8.84 0.42
CA ALA A 154 -14.75 -9.24 -0.88
C ALA A 154 -15.90 -9.65 -1.83
N MET A 155 -15.93 -9.05 -3.03
CA MET A 155 -16.94 -9.28 -4.05
C MET A 155 -16.30 -9.79 -5.34
N SER A 156 -16.92 -10.79 -5.97
CA SER A 156 -16.48 -11.31 -7.26
C SER A 156 -17.21 -10.59 -8.39
N VAL A 157 -16.47 -9.99 -9.32
CA VAL A 157 -17.00 -9.25 -10.47
C VAL A 157 -16.40 -9.76 -11.78
N ALA A 158 -17.22 -9.84 -12.83
CA ALA A 158 -16.75 -10.16 -14.18
C ALA A 158 -16.36 -8.91 -14.99
N SER A 159 -16.84 -7.73 -14.58
CA SER A 159 -16.50 -6.45 -15.19
C SER A 159 -15.12 -5.97 -14.72
N THR A 160 -14.49 -5.12 -15.54
CA THR A 160 -13.22 -4.46 -15.19
C THR A 160 -13.41 -3.10 -14.52
N ALA A 161 -14.57 -2.93 -13.87
CA ALA A 161 -14.93 -1.74 -13.13
C ALA A 161 -16.00 -2.06 -12.09
N VAL A 162 -15.99 -1.32 -10.98
CA VAL A 162 -16.93 -1.42 -9.87
C VAL A 162 -17.14 -0.06 -9.21
N ASN A 163 -18.35 0.18 -8.70
CA ASN A 163 -18.62 1.32 -7.81
C ASN A 163 -18.60 0.85 -6.37
N LEU A 164 -17.87 1.57 -5.53
CA LEU A 164 -17.66 1.26 -4.12
C LEU A 164 -18.14 2.44 -3.25
N PRO A 165 -18.65 2.19 -2.04
CA PRO A 165 -19.36 3.19 -1.27
C PRO A 165 -18.54 4.35 -0.71
N ALA A 166 -17.20 4.31 -0.69
CA ALA A 166 -16.44 5.37 -0.02
C ALA A 166 -16.46 6.68 -0.80
N LYS A 167 -16.61 7.78 -0.06
CA LYS A 167 -16.90 9.12 -0.59
C LYS A 167 -15.77 10.10 -0.33
N LEU A 168 -15.85 11.28 -0.95
CA LEU A 168 -14.99 12.42 -0.61
C LEU A 168 -15.02 12.68 0.92
N GLY A 169 -13.85 12.94 1.50
CA GLY A 169 -13.62 13.05 2.95
C GLY A 169 -13.40 11.73 3.69
N GLU A 170 -13.67 10.57 3.09
CA GLU A 170 -13.43 9.26 3.69
C GLU A 170 -12.16 8.64 3.11
N THR A 171 -11.23 8.21 3.97
CA THR A 171 -10.15 7.34 3.49
C THR A 171 -10.70 5.93 3.29
N ALA A 172 -10.49 5.37 2.11
CA ALA A 172 -10.68 3.95 1.86
C ALA A 172 -9.52 3.39 1.04
N GLU A 173 -9.09 2.19 1.40
CA GLU A 173 -8.25 1.33 0.59
C GLU A 173 -9.10 0.29 -0.15
N TYR A 174 -8.72 0.01 -1.38
CA TYR A 174 -9.36 -0.98 -2.23
C TYR A 174 -8.31 -1.91 -2.79
N ASN A 175 -8.55 -3.22 -2.73
CA ASN A 175 -7.72 -4.23 -3.32
C ASN A 175 -8.51 -4.99 -4.39
N MET A 176 -7.91 -5.26 -5.54
CA MET A 176 -8.43 -6.14 -6.57
C MET A 176 -7.47 -7.31 -6.77
N TYR A 177 -8.01 -8.51 -6.84
CA TYR A 177 -7.31 -9.75 -7.08
C TYR A 177 -7.81 -10.38 -8.37
N ALA A 178 -6.90 -10.87 -9.19
CA ALA A 178 -7.20 -11.64 -10.38
C ALA A 178 -6.40 -12.93 -10.38
N LYS A 179 -7.05 -14.02 -10.80
CA LYS A 179 -6.39 -15.30 -11.06
C LYS A 179 -6.48 -15.59 -12.57
N PRO A 180 -5.41 -15.36 -13.35
CA PRO A 180 -5.38 -15.77 -14.75
C PRO A 180 -5.57 -17.28 -14.88
N PRO A 181 -6.28 -17.77 -15.91
CA PRO A 181 -6.37 -19.19 -16.18
C PRO A 181 -4.98 -19.70 -16.56
N VAL A 182 -4.60 -20.79 -15.92
CA VAL A 182 -3.35 -21.49 -16.25
C VAL A 182 -3.56 -22.23 -17.56
N VAL A 183 -2.86 -21.84 -18.62
CA VAL A 183 -2.86 -22.57 -19.90
C VAL A 183 -1.68 -23.52 -19.91
N GLY A 184 -1.91 -24.79 -19.59
CA GLY A 184 -0.89 -25.84 -19.52
C GLY A 184 -1.05 -26.75 -18.30
N GLU A 185 -0.08 -27.63 -18.10
CA GLU A 185 0.00 -28.42 -16.87
C GLU A 185 0.24 -27.46 -15.70
N ILE A 186 -0.63 -27.50 -14.68
CA ILE A 186 -0.46 -26.70 -13.48
C ILE A 186 0.74 -27.27 -12.74
N THR A 187 1.87 -26.57 -12.83
CA THR A 187 2.99 -26.76 -11.92
C THR A 187 2.87 -25.72 -10.80
N ASP A 188 3.53 -25.96 -9.66
CA ASP A 188 3.56 -24.97 -8.57
C ASP A 188 4.16 -23.60 -8.99
N ALA A 189 4.77 -23.49 -10.17
CA ALA A 189 5.33 -22.27 -10.73
C ALA A 189 4.32 -21.41 -11.53
N THR A 190 3.07 -21.85 -11.71
CA THR A 190 2.14 -21.24 -12.69
C THR A 190 1.03 -20.38 -12.10
N VAL A 191 0.93 -20.22 -10.77
CA VAL A 191 -0.13 -19.42 -10.13
C VAL A 191 0.39 -18.03 -9.77
N THR A 192 0.15 -17.06 -10.66
CA THR A 192 0.33 -15.63 -10.36
C THR A 192 -1.00 -15.03 -9.91
N ASP A 193 -1.21 -14.90 -8.60
CA ASP A 193 -2.30 -14.06 -8.08
C ASP A 193 -1.92 -12.60 -8.32
N VAL A 194 -2.63 -11.92 -9.23
CA VAL A 194 -2.38 -10.50 -9.49
C VAL A 194 -3.19 -9.68 -8.50
N HIS A 195 -2.50 -9.05 -7.54
CA HIS A 195 -3.08 -8.15 -6.56
C HIS A 195 -2.91 -6.69 -7.02
N TYR A 196 -3.87 -5.82 -6.72
CA TYR A 196 -3.83 -4.38 -6.96
C TYR A 196 -4.51 -3.61 -5.82
N GLY A 197 -3.75 -2.89 -4.99
CA GLY A 197 -4.25 -1.91 -4.03
C GLY A 197 -4.40 -0.49 -4.62
N VAL A 198 -5.40 0.30 -4.20
CA VAL A 198 -5.40 1.77 -4.34
C VAL A 198 -6.02 2.37 -3.10
N ARG A 199 -5.29 3.27 -2.44
CA ARG A 199 -5.87 4.11 -1.40
C ARG A 199 -6.34 5.42 -1.99
N VAL A 200 -7.60 5.75 -1.75
CA VAL A 200 -8.11 7.09 -1.99
C VAL A 200 -8.23 7.79 -0.64
N THR A 201 -7.39 8.80 -0.43
CA THR A 201 -7.57 9.79 0.65
C THR A 201 -8.06 11.07 0.00
N PRO A 202 -9.38 11.23 -0.19
CA PRO A 202 -9.94 12.45 -0.73
C PRO A 202 -9.69 13.62 0.21
N ALA A 203 -9.35 14.77 -0.37
CA ALA A 203 -9.30 16.04 0.32
C ALA A 203 -10.66 16.28 0.98
N SER A 204 -10.73 16.32 2.31
CA SER A 204 -12.03 16.40 2.98
C SER A 204 -12.73 17.73 2.74
N THR A 205 -12.01 18.83 2.48
CA THR A 205 -12.66 20.15 2.33
C THR A 205 -11.74 21.29 1.89
N ASP A 206 -10.41 21.19 1.96
CA ASP A 206 -9.58 22.40 2.02
C ASP A 206 -8.78 22.68 0.74
N VAL A 207 -9.48 23.02 -0.34
CA VAL A 207 -8.93 23.83 -1.45
C VAL A 207 -9.40 25.28 -1.35
N SER A 208 -9.86 25.72 -0.16
CA SER A 208 -10.61 26.97 0.13
C SER A 208 -9.89 28.29 -0.16
N SER A 209 -8.79 28.22 -0.90
CA SER A 209 -7.90 29.33 -1.21
C SER A 209 -7.56 29.41 -2.70
N ALA A 210 -8.27 28.69 -3.58
CA ALA A 210 -7.90 28.72 -4.99
C ALA A 210 -8.11 30.11 -5.63
N SER A 211 -9.16 30.89 -5.40
CA SER A 211 -9.46 32.11 -6.18
C SER A 211 -9.85 31.83 -7.64
N GLN A 212 -10.88 32.55 -8.10
CA GLN A 212 -11.34 32.53 -9.48
C GLN A 212 -10.27 32.94 -10.51
N GLN A 213 -9.20 33.60 -10.05
CA GLN A 213 -8.10 34.07 -10.89
C GLN A 213 -7.02 33.02 -11.15
N THR A 214 -7.09 31.85 -10.50
CA THR A 214 -6.14 30.76 -10.71
C THR A 214 -6.02 30.43 -12.19
N ARG A 215 -4.79 30.24 -12.66
CA ARG A 215 -4.45 29.86 -14.02
C ARG A 215 -3.70 28.53 -14.03
N GLU A 216 -3.63 27.92 -15.20
CA GLU A 216 -2.74 26.80 -15.44
C GLU A 216 -1.30 27.19 -15.07
N GLY A 217 -0.63 26.32 -14.30
CA GLY A 217 0.71 26.54 -13.76
C GLY A 217 0.76 27.13 -12.35
N ASP A 218 -0.32 27.66 -11.81
CA ASP A 218 -0.36 28.20 -10.44
C ASP A 218 -0.20 27.08 -9.40
N VAL A 219 0.40 27.41 -8.24
CA VAL A 219 0.53 26.51 -7.08
C VAL A 219 -0.49 26.91 -6.02
N LEU A 220 -1.36 25.99 -5.63
CA LEU A 220 -2.42 26.21 -4.64
C LEU A 220 -1.88 26.09 -3.20
N PRO A 221 -2.45 26.83 -2.22
CA PRO A 221 -2.07 26.69 -0.82
C PRO A 221 -2.42 25.28 -0.28
N ALA A 222 -1.47 24.68 0.45
CA ALA A 222 -1.54 23.28 0.86
C ALA A 222 -2.45 23.04 2.08
N GLY A 223 -3.38 22.08 1.97
CA GLY A 223 -4.22 21.57 3.07
C GLY A 223 -4.44 20.06 3.05
N ILE A 224 -3.84 19.33 2.09
CA ILE A 224 -4.04 17.89 1.88
C ILE A 224 -2.75 17.16 2.26
N PRO A 225 -2.83 16.10 3.08
CA PRO A 225 -1.67 15.26 3.37
C PRO A 225 -1.11 14.64 2.07
N THR A 226 0.07 15.07 1.67
CA THR A 226 0.78 14.55 0.49
C THR A 226 1.76 13.47 0.91
N ILE A 227 2.02 12.49 0.05
CA ILE A 227 2.98 11.43 0.35
C ILE A 227 4.39 11.99 0.23
N LEU A 228 5.09 12.10 1.36
CA LEU A 228 6.47 12.58 1.40
C LEU A 228 7.47 11.48 1.08
N ALA A 229 7.15 10.26 1.52
CA ALA A 229 8.01 9.11 1.33
C ALA A 229 7.22 7.79 1.35
N SER A 230 7.86 6.75 0.85
CA SER A 230 7.38 5.37 1.01
C SER A 230 8.55 4.47 1.38
N ARG A 231 8.30 3.45 2.21
CA ARG A 231 9.28 2.43 2.56
C ARG A 231 8.75 1.07 2.18
N PHE A 232 9.51 0.33 1.40
CA PHE A 232 9.20 -1.07 1.11
C PHE A 232 10.12 -1.91 1.96
N ASN A 233 9.58 -2.85 2.71
CA ASN A 233 10.35 -3.77 3.53
C ASN A 233 9.98 -5.19 3.12
N TYR A 234 10.98 -5.97 2.72
CA TYR A 234 10.88 -7.41 2.55
C TYR A 234 11.49 -8.06 3.79
N GLU A 235 10.68 -8.76 4.57
CA GLU A 235 11.11 -9.50 5.75
C GLU A 235 10.93 -10.98 5.53
N THR A 236 11.92 -11.75 5.96
CA THR A 236 11.78 -13.19 6.11
C THR A 236 11.65 -13.52 7.60
N TYR A 237 10.88 -14.52 7.99
CA TYR A 237 10.77 -14.90 9.41
C TYR A 237 10.32 -16.35 9.59
N ILE A 238 10.64 -16.93 10.74
CA ILE A 238 10.14 -18.26 11.13
C ILE A 238 9.06 -18.06 12.19
N PRO A 239 7.80 -18.47 11.95
CA PRO A 239 6.67 -18.17 12.83
C PRO A 239 6.81 -18.82 14.20
N TRP A 240 7.54 -19.94 14.29
CA TRP A 240 7.77 -20.66 15.54
C TRP A 240 8.85 -20.02 16.40
N GLN A 241 8.85 -20.33 17.70
CA GLN A 241 9.92 -19.91 18.60
C GLN A 241 11.21 -20.72 18.40
N TRP A 242 11.08 -21.98 17.98
CA TRP A 242 12.18 -22.91 17.78
C TRP A 242 11.92 -23.70 16.51
N ILE A 243 12.99 -24.06 15.81
CA ILE A 243 12.94 -24.92 14.63
C ILE A 243 14.03 -25.98 14.76
N ASP A 244 13.67 -27.20 14.42
CA ASP A 244 14.57 -28.35 14.46
C ASP A 244 15.69 -28.18 13.43
N ALA A 245 16.93 -28.51 13.80
CA ALA A 245 18.03 -28.58 12.85
C ALA A 245 17.89 -29.87 12.05
N PRO A 246 17.82 -29.81 10.72
CA PRO A 246 17.65 -31.03 9.93
C PRO A 246 18.78 -32.03 10.19
N GLU A 247 18.44 -33.21 10.71
CA GLU A 247 19.40 -34.29 11.01
C GLU A 247 19.78 -35.11 9.76
N ASP A 248 19.11 -34.90 8.62
CA ASP A 248 19.33 -35.64 7.38
C ASP A 248 20.69 -35.29 6.75
N GLY A 249 21.72 -36.05 7.18
CA GLY A 249 23.15 -35.90 6.88
C GLY A 249 23.60 -36.08 5.42
N TYR A 250 22.74 -35.76 4.45
CA TYR A 250 23.13 -35.71 3.04
C TYR A 250 22.84 -34.36 2.37
N TYR A 251 21.88 -33.57 2.85
CA TYR A 251 21.45 -32.34 2.15
C TYR A 251 21.69 -31.07 2.98
N LEU A 252 21.32 -31.05 4.26
CA LEU A 252 21.63 -29.95 5.18
C LEU A 252 22.67 -30.40 6.21
N ASN A 253 23.96 -30.43 5.84
CA ASN A 253 25.01 -30.63 6.86
C ASN A 253 25.17 -29.34 7.66
N CYS A 254 24.21 -29.10 8.55
CA CYS A 254 24.41 -28.23 9.67
C CYS A 254 25.51 -28.81 10.56
N GLU A 255 26.18 -27.96 11.34
CA GLU A 255 27.01 -28.37 12.47
C GLU A 255 26.10 -29.18 13.41
N SER A 256 25.98 -30.47 13.12
CA SER A 256 25.41 -31.47 13.99
C SER A 256 26.45 -31.71 15.08
N GLY A 257 25.97 -31.96 16.30
CA GLY A 257 26.86 -32.23 17.41
C GLY A 257 27.57 -33.53 17.08
N ASP A 258 28.84 -33.64 17.45
CA ASP A 258 29.72 -34.78 17.16
C ASP A 258 29.17 -36.17 17.61
N ASN A 259 27.95 -36.25 18.17
CA ASN A 259 27.35 -37.42 18.81
C ASN A 259 25.84 -37.62 18.55
N GLY A 260 25.27 -37.07 17.49
CA GLY A 260 23.81 -37.19 17.23
C GLY A 260 22.97 -36.36 18.20
N GLU A 261 23.42 -35.14 18.51
CA GLU A 261 22.72 -34.23 19.40
C GLU A 261 21.56 -33.53 18.67
N ASP A 262 20.38 -33.49 19.31
CA ASP A 262 19.15 -32.85 18.85
C ASP A 262 19.27 -31.32 18.97
N TRP A 263 19.80 -30.68 17.90
CA TRP A 263 20.03 -29.24 17.83
C TRP A 263 18.82 -28.49 17.29
N TRP A 264 18.58 -27.30 17.84
CA TRP A 264 17.47 -26.43 17.45
C TRP A 264 17.97 -25.02 17.22
N TYR A 265 17.32 -24.29 16.33
CA TYR A 265 17.57 -22.87 16.11
C TYR A 265 16.40 -22.03 16.61
N ASN A 266 16.67 -20.79 17.06
CA ASN A 266 15.56 -19.89 17.32
C ASN A 266 14.81 -19.59 16.02
N GLY A 267 13.49 -19.59 16.07
CA GLY A 267 12.70 -18.85 15.08
C GLY A 267 12.48 -17.41 15.54
N ASN A 268 11.38 -16.81 15.09
CA ASN A 268 10.99 -15.45 15.46
C ASN A 268 9.80 -15.42 16.44
N ASN A 269 9.08 -16.53 16.63
CA ASN A 269 7.86 -16.55 17.44
C ASN A 269 6.89 -15.42 17.05
N ARG A 270 6.61 -15.33 15.75
CA ARG A 270 5.99 -14.16 15.13
C ARG A 270 4.70 -14.58 14.41
N GLY A 271 3.63 -13.82 14.63
CA GLY A 271 2.38 -13.97 13.91
C GLY A 271 2.40 -13.29 12.54
N LYS A 272 1.42 -13.62 11.71
CA LYS A 272 1.30 -13.10 10.34
C LYS A 272 1.28 -11.57 10.25
N TYR A 273 0.75 -10.87 11.25
CA TYR A 273 0.52 -9.42 11.21
C TYR A 273 1.53 -8.58 12.01
N ASP A 274 2.59 -9.20 12.55
CA ASP A 274 3.61 -8.53 13.36
C ASP A 274 4.76 -7.94 12.51
N TYR A 275 4.43 -7.19 11.45
CA TYR A 275 5.44 -6.61 10.54
C TYR A 275 6.07 -5.33 11.10
N GLY A 276 7.33 -5.05 10.72
CA GLY A 276 8.03 -3.83 11.13
C GLY A 276 8.39 -3.74 12.61
N VAL A 277 8.20 -4.82 13.38
CA VAL A 277 8.55 -4.90 14.80
C VAL A 277 10.03 -5.24 15.03
N GLY A 278 10.84 -5.31 13.97
CA GLY A 278 12.27 -5.65 14.05
C GLY A 278 12.56 -7.13 14.35
N ASN A 279 11.56 -8.01 14.21
CA ASN A 279 11.68 -9.44 14.49
C ASN A 279 11.56 -10.26 13.20
N TYR A 280 12.67 -10.33 12.46
CA TYR A 280 12.81 -11.03 11.17
C TYR A 280 14.05 -11.95 11.20
N LYS A 281 14.29 -12.75 10.17
CA LYS A 281 15.54 -13.47 9.88
C LYS A 281 16.43 -12.64 8.97
N SER A 282 15.85 -12.14 7.89
CA SER A 282 16.46 -11.11 7.06
C SER A 282 15.48 -10.00 6.71
N LEU A 283 16.04 -8.83 6.41
CA LEU A 283 15.34 -7.62 6.00
C LEU A 283 16.07 -7.02 4.79
N THR A 284 15.33 -6.71 3.74
CA THR A 284 15.73 -5.69 2.77
C THR A 284 14.71 -4.56 2.79
N SER A 285 15.19 -3.33 2.72
CA SER A 285 14.36 -2.14 2.82
C SER A 285 14.79 -1.10 1.80
N ALA A 286 13.82 -0.54 1.07
CA ALA A 286 14.01 0.57 0.17
C ALA A 286 13.14 1.74 0.63
N TYR A 287 13.78 2.81 1.11
CA TYR A 287 13.09 4.05 1.49
C TYR A 287 13.17 5.08 0.35
N TYR A 288 12.02 5.34 -0.27
CA TYR A 288 11.82 6.29 -1.36
C TYR A 288 11.46 7.67 -0.81
N ALA A 289 12.40 8.62 -0.85
CA ALA A 289 12.15 10.01 -0.50
C ALA A 289 11.74 10.79 -1.75
N TRP A 290 10.43 10.96 -1.95
CA TRP A 290 9.86 11.53 -3.18
C TRP A 290 10.27 12.98 -3.40
N THR A 291 10.28 13.78 -2.34
CA THR A 291 10.67 15.20 -2.40
C THR A 291 12.12 15.44 -2.80
N ARG A 292 12.98 14.42 -2.71
CA ARG A 292 14.41 14.49 -3.08
C ARG A 292 14.77 13.60 -4.25
N ALA A 293 13.79 12.92 -4.86
CA ALA A 293 14.00 11.94 -5.92
C ALA A 293 15.15 10.96 -5.57
N LYS A 294 15.15 10.43 -4.34
CA LYS A 294 16.25 9.59 -3.83
C LYS A 294 15.76 8.37 -3.09
N THR A 295 16.40 7.23 -3.36
CA THR A 295 16.15 5.95 -2.69
C THR A 295 17.28 5.65 -1.72
N TYR A 296 16.93 5.22 -0.51
CA TYR A 296 17.86 4.84 0.56
C TYR A 296 17.67 3.35 0.87
N PRO A 297 18.56 2.48 0.39
CA PRO A 297 18.51 1.07 0.71
C PRO A 297 19.03 0.80 2.12
N SER A 298 18.48 -0.19 2.80
CA SER A 298 19.05 -0.77 4.01
C SER A 298 18.76 -2.26 4.09
N LYS A 299 19.63 -3.00 4.75
CA LYS A 299 19.58 -4.46 4.86
C LYS A 299 19.92 -4.89 6.27
N GLY A 300 19.43 -6.06 6.68
CA GLY A 300 19.68 -6.61 8.00
C GLY A 300 19.51 -8.12 8.04
N ILE A 301 20.27 -8.76 8.92
CA ILE A 301 20.11 -10.16 9.29
C ILE A 301 20.12 -10.22 10.80
N THR A 302 19.19 -10.98 11.39
CA THR A 302 19.20 -11.21 12.84
C THR A 302 20.07 -12.41 13.21
N THR A 303 20.56 -12.39 14.43
CA THR A 303 21.42 -13.45 14.95
C THR A 303 20.66 -14.78 15.07
N THR A 304 21.24 -15.85 14.51
CA THR A 304 20.82 -17.22 14.73
C THR A 304 21.42 -17.74 16.03
N LYS A 305 20.56 -18.19 16.93
CA LYS A 305 20.90 -18.84 18.19
C LYS A 305 20.66 -20.33 18.04
N ARG A 306 21.64 -21.14 18.46
CA ARG A 306 21.59 -22.60 18.48
C ARG A 306 21.36 -23.07 19.91
N TYR A 307 20.58 -24.14 20.06
CA TYR A 307 20.16 -24.70 21.33
C TYR A 307 20.20 -26.22 21.29
N LYS A 308 20.65 -26.83 22.38
CA LYS A 308 20.57 -28.27 22.57
C LYS A 308 19.25 -28.61 23.24
N LYS A 309 18.50 -29.56 22.69
CA LYS A 309 17.29 -30.06 23.35
C LYS A 309 17.65 -31.16 24.35
N VAL A 310 17.23 -30.99 25.60
CA VAL A 310 17.42 -31.93 26.71
C VAL A 310 16.08 -32.17 27.38
N GLY A 311 15.46 -33.31 27.05
CA GLY A 311 14.07 -33.58 27.41
C GLY A 311 13.12 -32.57 26.74
N THR A 312 12.38 -31.81 27.54
CA THR A 312 11.48 -30.74 27.07
C THR A 312 12.11 -29.34 27.13
N SER A 313 13.33 -29.25 27.66
CA SER A 313 14.05 -27.99 27.79
C SER A 313 15.00 -27.80 26.62
N TYR A 314 15.22 -26.55 26.29
CA TYR A 314 16.17 -26.17 25.27
C TYR A 314 17.24 -25.26 25.87
N ILE A 315 18.47 -25.73 25.84
CA ILE A 315 19.61 -25.12 26.51
C ILE A 315 20.40 -24.34 25.47
N TYR A 316 20.57 -23.03 25.68
CA TYR A 316 21.36 -22.19 24.79
C TYR A 316 22.79 -22.71 24.70
N ASP A 317 23.31 -22.77 23.47
CA ASP A 317 24.68 -23.18 23.17
C ASP A 317 25.49 -21.99 22.65
N SER A 318 25.08 -21.44 21.51
CA SER A 318 25.85 -20.41 20.81
C SER A 318 24.99 -19.51 19.93
N SER A 319 25.57 -18.42 19.43
CA SER A 319 24.92 -17.51 18.50
C SER A 319 25.88 -17.01 17.42
N ARG A 320 25.41 -16.96 16.17
CA ARG A 320 26.14 -16.46 15.01
C ARG A 320 25.20 -15.64 14.12
N THR A 321 25.74 -14.63 13.45
CA THR A 321 25.01 -13.82 12.48
C THR A 321 25.60 -14.07 11.10
N ALA A 322 24.76 -14.34 10.11
CA ALA A 322 25.23 -14.50 8.74
C ALA A 322 25.69 -13.17 8.14
N SER A 323 26.52 -13.25 7.09
CA SER A 323 26.97 -12.07 6.36
C SER A 323 25.82 -11.43 5.59
N THR A 324 25.84 -10.10 5.48
CA THR A 324 24.93 -9.34 4.61
C THR A 324 25.57 -9.00 3.25
N GLU A 325 26.76 -9.54 2.96
CA GLU A 325 27.55 -9.19 1.77
C GLU A 325 26.78 -9.44 0.47
N ASP A 326 26.16 -10.61 0.34
CA ASP A 326 25.39 -11.04 -0.84
C ASP A 326 23.93 -10.55 -0.85
N ILE A 327 23.63 -9.52 -0.05
CA ILE A 327 22.35 -8.81 -0.10
C ILE A 327 22.58 -7.48 -0.81
N VAL A 328 22.14 -7.38 -2.05
CA VAL A 328 22.30 -6.21 -2.91
C VAL A 328 20.94 -5.58 -3.16
N ILE A 329 20.83 -4.30 -2.83
CA ILE A 329 19.64 -3.49 -3.12
C ILE A 329 20.10 -2.38 -4.05
N THR A 330 19.65 -2.41 -5.29
CA THR A 330 20.07 -1.50 -6.35
C THR A 330 18.92 -0.57 -6.71
N PRO A 331 18.95 0.69 -6.26
CA PRO A 331 18.08 1.72 -6.82
C PRO A 331 18.41 1.90 -8.30
N LEU A 332 17.46 1.57 -9.17
CA LEU A 332 17.62 1.70 -10.62
C LEU A 332 17.27 3.10 -11.08
N ASP A 333 16.20 3.68 -10.52
CA ASP A 333 15.73 5.02 -10.83
C ASP A 333 14.89 5.59 -9.68
N ASN A 334 14.84 6.92 -9.56
CA ASN A 334 13.90 7.65 -8.73
C ASN A 334 13.71 9.06 -9.30
N THR A 335 12.52 9.33 -9.83
CA THR A 335 12.18 10.62 -10.45
C THR A 335 11.46 11.57 -9.49
N GLY A 336 11.21 11.14 -8.25
CA GLY A 336 10.31 11.81 -7.32
C GLY A 336 8.83 11.51 -7.55
N ARG A 337 8.46 10.93 -8.71
CA ARG A 337 7.12 10.42 -9.01
C ARG A 337 7.07 8.90 -9.07
N THR A 338 8.11 8.31 -9.61
CA THR A 338 8.33 6.88 -9.75
C THR A 338 9.68 6.52 -9.15
N ALA A 339 9.79 5.32 -8.58
CA ALA A 339 11.07 4.76 -8.17
C ALA A 339 11.12 3.28 -8.51
N TYR A 340 12.27 2.83 -8.99
CA TYR A 340 12.56 1.45 -9.36
C TYR A 340 13.72 0.93 -8.52
N THR A 341 13.55 -0.26 -7.97
CA THR A 341 14.59 -0.94 -7.19
C THR A 341 14.65 -2.40 -7.60
N SER A 342 15.86 -2.92 -7.80
CA SER A 342 16.12 -4.36 -7.82
C SER A 342 16.69 -4.80 -6.48
N VAL A 343 16.31 -5.99 -6.03
CA VAL A 343 16.84 -6.63 -4.83
C VAL A 343 17.30 -8.02 -5.22
N GLU A 344 18.56 -8.32 -4.93
CA GLU A 344 19.13 -9.66 -4.96
C GLU A 344 19.54 -9.97 -3.52
N HIS A 345 19.04 -11.06 -2.97
CA HIS A 345 19.29 -11.43 -1.59
C HIS A 345 19.77 -12.86 -1.53
N GLU A 346 20.94 -13.06 -0.94
CA GLU A 346 21.37 -14.34 -0.40
C GLU A 346 21.89 -14.17 1.03
N ALA A 347 21.44 -15.05 1.93
CA ALA A 347 21.95 -15.12 3.28
C ALA A 347 22.07 -16.59 3.71
N GLY A 348 23.32 -17.07 3.83
CA GLY A 348 23.61 -18.42 4.30
C GLY A 348 23.24 -18.64 5.77
N HIS A 349 22.93 -19.87 6.13
CA HIS A 349 22.74 -20.24 7.54
C HIS A 349 24.11 -20.40 8.21
N PRO A 350 24.43 -19.64 9.28
CA PRO A 350 25.81 -19.53 9.80
C PRO A 350 26.32 -20.77 10.55
N TYR A 351 25.48 -21.80 10.67
CA TYR A 351 25.82 -23.11 11.21
C TYR A 351 25.68 -24.23 10.18
N CYS A 352 25.36 -23.95 8.91
CA CYS A 352 25.15 -25.01 7.93
C CYS A 352 26.01 -24.86 6.69
N THR A 353 25.99 -25.89 5.85
CA THR A 353 26.64 -25.86 4.55
C THR A 353 26.19 -24.64 3.73
N PRO A 354 27.01 -24.23 2.74
CA PRO A 354 26.67 -23.12 1.84
C PRO A 354 25.32 -23.29 1.10
N PHE A 355 24.79 -24.52 1.00
CA PHE A 355 23.53 -24.81 0.30
C PHE A 355 22.27 -24.47 1.09
N ALA A 356 22.40 -24.14 2.39
CA ALA A 356 21.30 -23.69 3.22
C ALA A 356 21.33 -22.15 3.29
N ARG A 357 20.59 -21.50 2.39
CA ARG A 357 20.56 -20.04 2.29
C ARG A 357 19.14 -19.57 2.03
N ILE A 358 18.81 -18.40 2.59
CA ILE A 358 17.59 -17.68 2.22
C ILE A 358 17.93 -16.88 0.97
N SER A 359 17.30 -17.21 -0.14
CA SER A 359 17.46 -16.52 -1.40
C SER A 359 16.15 -15.95 -1.93
N TYR A 360 16.22 -14.74 -2.45
CA TYR A 360 15.15 -14.14 -3.23
C TYR A 360 15.68 -13.04 -4.14
N GLU A 361 14.99 -12.85 -5.26
CA GLU A 361 15.26 -11.82 -6.24
C GLU A 361 13.96 -11.10 -6.51
N GLN A 362 13.96 -9.77 -6.52
CA GLN A 362 12.75 -9.03 -6.85
C GLN A 362 13.03 -7.67 -7.45
N THR A 363 12.16 -7.27 -8.37
CA THR A 363 12.07 -5.90 -8.87
C THR A 363 10.84 -5.23 -8.26
N GLN A 364 11.00 -3.99 -7.83
CA GLN A 364 9.95 -3.17 -7.24
C GLN A 364 9.83 -1.87 -8.02
N VAL A 365 8.59 -1.43 -8.24
CA VAL A 365 8.24 -0.07 -8.63
C VAL A 365 7.34 0.53 -7.56
N ALA A 366 7.62 1.76 -7.18
CA ALA A 366 6.82 2.53 -6.25
C ALA A 366 6.45 3.87 -6.90
N TYR A 367 5.23 4.32 -6.65
CA TYR A 367 4.74 5.61 -7.13
C TYR A 367 4.48 6.55 -5.93
N SER A 368 4.82 7.82 -6.08
CA SER A 368 4.55 8.87 -5.08
C SER A 368 3.04 9.10 -4.86
N SER A 369 2.22 8.64 -5.80
CA SER A 369 0.77 8.61 -5.69
C SER A 369 0.24 7.57 -4.69
N GLY A 370 1.08 6.64 -4.24
CA GLY A 370 0.65 5.52 -3.40
C GLY A 370 0.48 4.21 -4.16
N GLY A 371 0.60 4.21 -5.49
CA GLY A 371 0.66 3.00 -6.30
C GLY A 371 1.97 2.20 -6.09
N TYR A 372 2.00 0.92 -6.44
CA TYR A 372 3.19 0.06 -6.45
C TYR A 372 3.10 -1.14 -7.39
N GLY A 373 4.24 -1.80 -7.61
CA GLY A 373 4.33 -3.10 -8.25
C GLY A 373 5.58 -3.83 -7.81
N MET A 374 5.53 -5.14 -7.68
CA MET A 374 6.67 -5.99 -7.38
C MET A 374 6.53 -7.31 -8.11
N SER A 375 7.66 -7.87 -8.51
CA SER A 375 7.73 -9.22 -9.07
C SER A 375 9.06 -9.83 -8.69
N GLY A 376 9.11 -11.14 -8.54
CA GLY A 376 10.32 -11.79 -8.08
C GLY A 376 10.19 -13.29 -7.90
N THR A 377 11.24 -13.87 -7.34
CA THR A 377 11.28 -15.26 -6.92
C THR A 377 11.83 -15.36 -5.49
N HIS A 378 11.44 -16.37 -4.74
CA HIS A 378 12.03 -16.64 -3.43
C HIS A 378 11.98 -18.13 -3.05
N ASP A 379 12.82 -18.54 -2.10
CA ASP A 379 12.78 -19.90 -1.55
C ASP A 379 11.51 -20.15 -0.74
N ARG A 380 11.04 -21.40 -0.65
CA ARG A 380 9.81 -21.73 0.12
C ARG A 380 10.02 -21.85 1.62
N MET A 381 11.18 -21.43 2.11
CA MET A 381 11.54 -21.38 3.53
C MET A 381 12.49 -20.20 3.72
N PRO A 382 12.23 -19.27 4.67
CA PRO A 382 11.19 -19.31 5.71
C PRO A 382 9.86 -18.68 5.24
N ASN A 383 9.09 -18.00 6.11
CA ASN A 383 7.98 -17.16 5.65
C ASN A 383 8.57 -15.91 4.98
N HIS A 384 7.91 -15.43 3.93
CA HIS A 384 8.29 -14.22 3.21
C HIS A 384 7.14 -13.21 3.27
N GLN A 385 7.45 -11.97 3.65
CA GLN A 385 6.48 -10.89 3.71
C GLN A 385 7.06 -9.63 3.12
N GLN A 386 6.27 -8.92 2.32
CA GLN A 386 6.57 -7.55 1.94
C GLN A 386 5.48 -6.64 2.46
N TYR A 387 5.88 -5.52 3.05
CA TYR A 387 4.98 -4.45 3.39
C TYR A 387 5.50 -3.10 2.92
N ARG A 388 4.56 -2.17 2.73
CA ARG A 388 4.83 -0.77 2.43
C ARG A 388 4.40 0.09 3.60
N THR A 389 5.27 1.01 4.01
CA THR A 389 4.92 2.14 4.86
C THR A 389 4.83 3.40 4.01
N ILE A 390 3.75 4.17 4.12
CA ILE A 390 3.60 5.49 3.49
C ILE A 390 3.70 6.56 4.58
N TYR A 391 4.47 7.62 4.32
CA TYR A 391 4.64 8.76 5.21
C TYR A 391 4.02 10.01 4.58
N TYR A 392 3.14 10.67 5.32
CA TYR A 392 2.40 11.84 4.85
C TYR A 392 2.96 13.16 5.39
N SER A 393 2.62 14.27 4.74
CA SER A 393 3.08 15.62 5.11
C SER A 393 2.54 16.13 6.43
N ASP A 394 1.42 15.58 6.91
CA ASP A 394 0.83 15.86 8.22
C ASP A 394 1.47 15.04 9.36
N GLY A 395 2.47 14.20 9.05
CA GLY A 395 3.17 13.33 10.01
C GLY A 395 2.48 11.99 10.25
N THR A 396 1.32 11.73 9.64
CA THR A 396 0.68 10.41 9.72
C THR A 396 1.44 9.38 8.89
N GLN A 397 1.22 8.10 9.22
CA GLN A 397 1.79 6.98 8.48
C GLN A 397 0.75 5.89 8.29
N SER A 398 0.95 5.06 7.27
CA SER A 398 0.10 3.89 7.02
C SER A 398 0.94 2.72 6.54
N ASN A 399 0.56 1.51 6.96
CA ASN A 399 1.32 0.30 6.69
C ASN A 399 0.43 -0.72 5.98
N TYR A 400 0.98 -1.35 4.95
CA TYR A 400 0.25 -2.22 4.03
C TYR A 400 0.99 -3.52 3.85
N LEU A 401 0.36 -4.65 4.12
CA LEU A 401 0.90 -5.95 3.77
C LEU A 401 0.64 -6.17 2.27
N MET A 402 1.69 -6.10 1.46
CA MET A 402 1.60 -6.22 0.00
C MET A 402 1.61 -7.69 -0.42
N PHE A 403 2.41 -8.49 0.29
CA PHE A 403 2.71 -9.87 -0.07
C PHE A 403 3.02 -10.68 1.19
N ASP A 404 2.53 -11.93 1.22
CA ASP A 404 2.75 -12.90 2.29
C ASP A 404 2.77 -14.31 1.69
N HIS A 405 3.86 -15.04 1.90
CA HIS A 405 3.99 -16.44 1.56
C HIS A 405 4.47 -17.23 2.78
N PRO A 406 3.64 -18.12 3.34
CA PRO A 406 4.04 -18.96 4.46
C PRO A 406 5.11 -19.98 4.04
N LEU A 407 5.99 -20.36 4.96
CA LEU A 407 6.95 -21.43 4.73
C LEU A 407 6.21 -22.74 4.42
N THR A 408 6.83 -23.58 3.59
CA THR A 408 6.32 -24.92 3.25
C THR A 408 6.88 -25.99 4.18
N ASP A 409 8.21 -26.14 4.19
CA ASP A 409 8.93 -27.13 4.99
C ASP A 409 10.34 -26.56 5.31
N PRO A 410 10.84 -26.69 6.55
CA PRO A 410 12.20 -26.30 6.91
C PRO A 410 13.30 -26.79 5.97
N LYS A 411 13.14 -27.99 5.39
CA LYS A 411 14.09 -28.61 4.46
C LYS A 411 14.15 -27.87 3.12
N CYS A 412 13.15 -27.07 2.77
CA CYS A 412 13.14 -26.26 1.55
C CYS A 412 14.17 -25.12 1.54
N LEU A 413 14.85 -24.87 2.66
CA LEU A 413 15.99 -23.95 2.70
C LEU A 413 17.22 -24.51 1.97
N ASN A 414 17.28 -25.83 1.78
CA ASN A 414 18.34 -26.46 1.00
C ASN A 414 18.02 -26.40 -0.48
N GLU A 415 18.92 -25.83 -1.28
CA GLU A 415 18.71 -25.65 -2.71
C GLU A 415 18.43 -26.97 -3.47
N ILE A 416 19.18 -28.04 -3.17
CA ILE A 416 19.00 -29.34 -3.82
C ILE A 416 17.64 -29.93 -3.45
N TYR A 417 17.32 -29.97 -2.15
CA TYR A 417 16.04 -30.47 -1.66
C TYR A 417 14.87 -29.63 -2.18
N SER A 418 15.04 -28.31 -2.23
CA SER A 418 14.05 -27.35 -2.72
C SER A 418 13.65 -27.69 -4.15
N SER A 419 14.63 -27.90 -5.03
CA SER A 419 14.39 -28.24 -6.44
C SER A 419 13.65 -29.58 -6.63
N TRP A 420 13.89 -30.57 -5.78
CA TRP A 420 13.35 -31.92 -5.98
C TRP A 420 12.04 -32.19 -5.23
N LYS A 421 11.84 -31.55 -4.09
CA LYS A 421 10.74 -31.87 -3.16
C LYS A 421 9.87 -30.69 -2.80
N CYS A 422 10.39 -29.47 -2.94
CA CYS A 422 9.64 -28.25 -2.66
C CYS A 422 9.19 -27.50 -3.91
N GLY A 423 9.44 -28.03 -5.12
CA GLY A 423 9.04 -27.36 -6.35
C GLY A 423 9.87 -26.11 -6.69
N GLY A 424 11.10 -26.01 -6.17
CA GLY A 424 12.02 -24.91 -6.44
C GLY A 424 11.62 -23.57 -5.81
N LYS A 425 12.15 -22.49 -6.37
CA LYS A 425 11.76 -21.12 -5.99
C LYS A 425 10.30 -20.88 -6.37
N TRP A 426 9.61 -20.09 -5.55
CA TRP A 426 8.27 -19.59 -5.84
C TRP A 426 8.36 -18.25 -6.55
N GLU A 427 7.60 -18.07 -7.63
CA GLU A 427 7.58 -16.85 -8.44
C GLU A 427 6.33 -16.02 -8.16
N TYR A 428 6.43 -14.70 -8.26
CA TYR A 428 5.30 -13.82 -8.00
C TYR A 428 5.30 -12.51 -8.74
N GLN A 429 4.10 -11.94 -8.81
CA GLN A 429 3.85 -10.59 -9.27
C GLN A 429 2.67 -9.99 -8.49
N VAL A 430 2.89 -8.85 -7.84
CA VAL A 430 1.93 -8.13 -6.99
C VAL A 430 1.93 -6.66 -7.42
N GLN A 431 0.79 -6.00 -7.42
CA GLN A 431 0.65 -4.58 -7.73
C GLN A 431 -0.28 -3.88 -6.73
N GLY A 432 -0.32 -2.56 -6.79
CA GLY A 432 -1.23 -1.70 -6.02
C GLY A 432 -0.86 -0.24 -6.10
#